data_AF-A0AAE4JP17-F1
#
_entry.id   AF-A0AAE4JP17-F1
#
_cell.length_a   1.000
_cell.length_b   1.000
_cell.length_c   1.000
_cell.angle_alpha   90.00
_cell.angle_beta   90.00
_cell.angle_gamma   90.00
#
_symmetry.space_group_name_H-M   'P 1'
#
loop_
_entity.id
_entity.type
_entity.pdbx_description
1 polymer ?
#
loop_
_entity_poly.entity_id
_entity_poly.type
_entity_poly.pdbx_seq_one_letter_code
_entity_poly.pdbx_strand_id
1 'polypeptide(L)'
;MARTQEQQAQAASVFATYKAEIDKRELSNTDNYDKNILTLSSAGLAISLTVFKDIAPHGQTAYIWLLYSAWILFGCAILATIFSFLISNAALRAELEIAHKYYIEEDESVFGKISLKSKVLKWVNRFSGVFLF
;
A
#
# COMPACT_ATOMS: atom_id res chain seq x y z
N MET A 1 11.99 6.71 35.22
CA MET A 1 11.29 6.09 36.37
C MET A 1 10.73 4.77 35.86
N ALA A 2 10.97 3.65 36.54
CA ALA A 2 10.36 2.38 36.14
C ALA A 2 8.84 2.46 36.35
N ARG A 3 8.05 2.05 35.34
CA ARG A 3 6.58 2.04 35.42
C ARG A 3 6.12 1.15 36.58
N THR A 4 5.03 1.54 37.25
CA THR A 4 4.37 0.71 38.27
C THR A 4 3.72 -0.52 37.60
N GLN A 5 3.53 -1.63 38.32
CA GLN A 5 2.94 -2.86 37.73
C GLN A 5 1.58 -2.62 37.05
N GLU A 6 0.72 -1.77 37.61
CA GLU A 6 -0.55 -1.39 36.97
C GLU A 6 -0.34 -0.66 35.63
N GLN A 7 0.66 0.21 35.56
CA GLN A 7 1.01 0.93 34.33
C GLN A 7 1.60 0.00 33.26
N GLN A 8 2.36 -1.02 33.67
CA GLN A 8 2.89 -2.04 32.75
C GLN A 8 1.77 -2.93 32.19
N ALA A 9 0.83 -3.36 33.04
CA ALA A 9 -0.35 -4.12 32.60
C ALA A 9 -1.22 -3.30 31.63
N GLN A 10 -1.41 -2.01 31.92
CA GLN A 10 -2.14 -1.11 31.03
C GLN A 10 -1.40 -0.91 29.70
N ALA A 11 -0.09 -0.68 29.71
CA ALA A 11 0.72 -0.55 28.50
C ALA A 11 0.65 -1.81 27.62
N ALA A 12 0.73 -3.00 28.24
CA ALA A 12 0.59 -4.26 27.53
C ALA A 12 -0.82 -4.43 26.91
N SER A 13 -1.88 -4.04 27.62
CA SER A 13 -3.24 -4.06 27.07
C SER A 13 -3.40 -3.12 25.87
N VAL A 14 -2.85 -1.90 25.94
CA VAL A 14 -2.89 -0.92 24.86
C VAL A 14 -2.13 -1.43 23.65
N PHE A 15 -0.94 -2.02 23.86
CA PHE A 15 -0.16 -2.66 22.80
C PHE A 15 -0.91 -3.83 22.16
N ALA A 16 -1.57 -4.68 22.95
CA ALA A 16 -2.35 -5.80 22.43
C ALA A 16 -3.52 -5.33 21.56
N THR A 17 -4.27 -4.29 22.00
CA THR A 17 -5.33 -3.68 21.19
C THR A 17 -4.78 -3.09 19.89
N TYR A 18 -3.67 -2.36 19.99
CA TYR A 18 -3.01 -1.75 18.82
C TYR A 18 -2.55 -2.80 17.82
N LYS A 19 -1.91 -3.88 18.29
CA LYS A 19 -1.51 -5.02 17.46
C LYS A 19 -2.71 -5.65 16.75
N ALA A 20 -3.81 -5.89 17.47
CA ALA A 20 -5.03 -6.45 16.87
C ALA A 20 -5.62 -5.54 15.78
N GLU A 21 -5.53 -4.22 15.93
CA GLU A 21 -5.94 -3.27 14.90
C GLU A 21 -5.02 -3.32 13.67
N ILE A 22 -3.71 -3.42 13.87
CA ILE A 22 -2.73 -3.59 12.78
C ILE A 22 -2.97 -4.89 12.01
N ASP A 23 -3.19 -6.01 12.71
CA ASP A 23 -3.49 -7.31 12.09
C ASP A 23 -4.78 -7.22 11.24
N LYS A 24 -5.81 -6.52 11.73
CA LYS A 24 -7.04 -6.26 10.97
C LYS A 24 -6.78 -5.43 9.71
N ARG A 25 -5.91 -4.43 9.79
CA ARG A 25 -5.52 -3.59 8.64
C ARG A 25 -4.70 -4.38 7.62
N GLU A 26 -3.75 -5.22 8.04
CA GLU A 26 -3.01 -6.13 7.14
C GLU A 26 -3.95 -7.09 6.40
N LEU A 27 -4.92 -7.69 7.12
CA LEU A 27 -5.93 -8.56 6.52
C LEU A 27 -6.76 -7.81 5.48
N SER A 28 -7.30 -6.64 5.83
CA SER A 28 -8.09 -5.84 4.90
C SER A 28 -7.28 -5.38 3.68
N ASN A 29 -6.00 -5.05 3.86
CA ASN A 29 -5.11 -4.71 2.74
C ASN A 29 -4.89 -5.89 1.81
N THR A 30 -4.75 -7.09 2.36
CA THR A 30 -4.58 -8.33 1.58
C THR A 30 -5.84 -8.62 0.76
N ASP A 31 -7.02 -8.55 1.37
CA ASP A 31 -8.30 -8.71 0.66
C ASP A 31 -8.48 -7.68 -0.47
N ASN A 32 -8.13 -6.42 -0.21
CA ASN A 32 -8.21 -5.37 -1.22
C ASN A 32 -7.19 -5.57 -2.34
N TYR A 33 -5.99 -6.05 -2.01
CA TYR A 33 -4.97 -6.37 -3.01
C TYR A 33 -5.44 -7.48 -3.94
N ASP A 34 -6.02 -8.56 -3.41
CA ASP A 34 -6.54 -9.66 -4.21
C ASP A 34 -7.67 -9.20 -5.15
N LYS A 35 -8.59 -8.36 -4.64
CA LYS A 35 -9.64 -7.75 -5.48
C LYS A 35 -9.08 -6.88 -6.59
N ASN A 36 -8.04 -6.09 -6.29
CA ASN A 36 -7.39 -5.25 -7.29
C ASN A 36 -6.68 -6.09 -8.35
N ILE A 37 -5.97 -7.15 -7.96
CA ILE A 37 -5.34 -8.08 -8.90
C ILE A 37 -6.39 -8.75 -9.78
N LEU A 38 -7.49 -9.26 -9.21
CA LEU A 38 -8.57 -9.87 -9.98
C LEU A 38 -9.20 -8.89 -10.97
N THR A 39 -9.42 -7.65 -10.54
CA THR A 39 -9.98 -6.59 -11.39
C THR A 39 -9.02 -6.27 -12.53
N LEU A 40 -7.72 -6.11 -12.23
CA LEU A 40 -6.68 -5.88 -13.23
C LEU A 40 -6.62 -7.04 -14.22
N SER A 41 -6.54 -8.29 -13.75
CA SER A 41 -6.55 -9.48 -14.61
C SER A 41 -7.78 -9.53 -15.52
N SER A 42 -8.96 -9.21 -14.99
CA SER A 42 -10.21 -9.17 -15.76
C SER A 42 -10.20 -8.06 -16.82
N ALA A 43 -9.72 -6.87 -16.45
CA ALA A 43 -9.56 -5.75 -17.37
C ALA A 43 -8.54 -6.08 -18.47
N GLY A 44 -7.41 -6.70 -18.12
CA GLY A 44 -6.41 -7.18 -19.08
C GLY A 44 -6.97 -8.20 -20.06
N LEU A 45 -7.83 -9.11 -19.60
CA LEU A 45 -8.53 -10.06 -20.46
C LEU A 45 -9.50 -9.36 -21.41
N ALA A 46 -10.33 -8.45 -20.91
CA ALA A 46 -11.27 -7.68 -21.73
C ALA A 46 -10.53 -6.88 -22.82
N ILE A 47 -9.45 -6.19 -22.45
CA ILE A 47 -8.58 -5.47 -23.39
C ILE A 47 -7.99 -6.44 -24.42
N SER A 48 -7.50 -7.60 -24.01
CA SER A 48 -6.94 -8.61 -24.93
C SER A 48 -7.97 -9.08 -25.97
N LEU A 49 -9.22 -9.27 -25.55
CA LEU A 49 -10.32 -9.64 -26.44
C LEU A 49 -10.70 -8.51 -27.39
N THR A 50 -10.81 -7.27 -26.92
CA THR A 50 -11.08 -6.08 -27.75
C THR A 50 -9.99 -5.89 -28.80
N VAL A 51 -8.72 -6.08 -28.45
CA VAL A 51 -7.60 -6.01 -29.41
C VAL A 51 -7.74 -7.07 -30.50
N PHE A 52 -7.96 -8.31 -30.10
CA PHE A 52 -8.08 -9.42 -31.04
C PHE A 52 -9.31 -9.28 -31.95
N LYS A 53 -10.43 -8.79 -31.40
CA LYS A 53 -11.70 -8.70 -32.11
C LYS A 53 -11.85 -7.44 -32.96
N ASP A 54 -11.44 -6.27 -32.45
CA ASP A 54 -11.75 -4.98 -33.07
C ASP A 54 -10.53 -4.37 -33.79
N ILE A 55 -9.30 -4.69 -33.37
CA ILE A 55 -8.06 -4.09 -33.90
C ILE A 55 -7.39 -4.99 -34.95
N ALA A 56 -7.37 -6.31 -34.75
CA ALA A 56 -6.77 -7.24 -35.70
C ALA A 56 -7.42 -7.27 -37.11
N PRO A 57 -8.74 -7.09 -37.29
CA PRO A 57 -9.35 -7.13 -38.63
C PRO A 57 -9.22 -5.84 -39.43
N HIS A 58 -8.99 -4.70 -38.77
CA HIS A 58 -9.02 -3.39 -39.40
C HIS A 58 -7.62 -2.78 -39.35
N GLY A 59 -6.87 -2.89 -40.45
CA GLY A 59 -5.52 -2.34 -40.63
C GLY A 59 -5.44 -0.80 -40.62
N GLN A 60 -6.06 -0.14 -39.65
CA GLN A 60 -5.94 1.29 -39.39
C GLN A 60 -4.85 1.53 -38.35
N THR A 61 -3.69 1.93 -38.85
CA THR A 61 -2.45 2.24 -38.10
C THR A 61 -2.64 3.30 -37.01
N ALA A 62 -3.73 4.08 -37.04
CA ALA A 62 -4.01 5.16 -36.10
C ALA A 62 -4.31 4.70 -34.66
N TYR A 63 -4.90 3.52 -34.46
CA TYR A 63 -5.28 3.04 -33.12
C TYR A 63 -4.17 2.29 -32.39
N ILE A 64 -3.07 1.95 -33.08
CA ILE A 64 -2.01 1.12 -32.52
C ILE A 64 -1.28 1.85 -31.39
N TRP A 65 -1.11 3.19 -31.50
CA TRP A 65 -0.47 3.99 -30.46
C TRP A 65 -1.31 4.08 -29.19
N LEU A 66 -2.63 4.23 -29.33
CA LEU A 66 -3.57 4.22 -28.21
C LEU A 66 -3.52 2.87 -27.50
N LEU A 67 -3.41 1.79 -28.27
CA LEU A 67 -3.27 0.45 -27.72
C LEU A 67 -1.97 0.25 -26.94
N TYR A 68 -0.82 0.66 -27.50
CA TYR A 68 0.46 0.63 -26.78
C TYR A 68 0.39 1.45 -25.49
N SER A 69 -0.23 2.64 -25.54
CA SER A 69 -0.40 3.49 -24.35
C SER A 69 -1.25 2.82 -23.28
N ALA A 70 -2.34 2.13 -23.67
CA ALA A 70 -3.21 1.41 -22.75
C ALA A 70 -2.46 0.25 -22.09
N TRP A 71 -1.65 -0.50 -22.84
CA TRP A 71 -0.82 -1.58 -22.29
C TRP A 71 0.25 -1.07 -21.33
N ILE A 72 0.91 0.04 -21.66
CA ILE A 72 1.90 0.66 -20.78
C ILE A 72 1.22 1.15 -19.49
N LEU A 73 0.10 1.88 -19.59
CA LEU A 73 -0.64 2.36 -18.42
C LEU A 73 -1.18 1.21 -17.57
N PHE A 74 -1.66 0.14 -18.20
CA PHE A 74 -2.13 -1.05 -17.50
C PHE A 74 -1.01 -1.76 -16.74
N GLY A 75 0.16 -1.95 -17.38
CA GLY A 75 1.35 -2.47 -16.72
C GLY A 75 1.82 -1.57 -15.57
N CYS A 76 1.85 -0.25 -15.78
CA CYS A 76 2.17 0.73 -14.74
C CYS A 76 1.17 0.68 -13.57
N ALA A 77 -0.12 0.50 -13.84
CA ALA A 77 -1.15 0.39 -12.80
C ALA A 77 -0.97 -0.89 -11.95
N ILE A 78 -0.62 -2.03 -12.58
CA ILE A 78 -0.29 -3.26 -11.85
C ILE A 78 0.93 -3.04 -10.95
N LEU A 79 2.02 -2.50 -11.50
CA LEU A 79 3.24 -2.23 -10.74
C LEU A 79 2.96 -1.26 -9.59
N ALA A 80 2.23 -0.17 -9.83
CA ALA A 80 1.84 0.78 -8.79
C ALA A 80 1.02 0.13 -7.66
N THR A 81 0.13 -0.80 -8.01
CA THR A 81 -0.68 -1.55 -7.04
C THR A 81 0.19 -2.48 -6.18
N ILE A 82 1.13 -3.20 -6.81
CA ILE A 82 2.11 -4.06 -6.11
C ILE A 82 3.00 -3.24 -5.17
N PHE A 83 3.55 -2.12 -5.66
CA PHE A 83 4.37 -1.23 -4.84
C PHE A 83 3.60 -0.64 -3.67
N SER A 84 2.35 -0.20 -3.89
CA SER A 84 1.48 0.31 -2.84
C SER A 84 1.27 -0.72 -1.73
N PHE A 85 0.98 -1.98 -2.10
CA PHE A 85 0.79 -3.06 -1.13
C PHE A 85 2.08 -3.38 -0.34
N LEU A 86 3.22 -3.50 -1.01
CA LEU A 86 4.52 -3.75 -0.35
C LEU A 86 4.87 -2.61 0.60
N ILE A 87 4.67 -1.36 0.18
CA ILE A 87 4.95 -0.19 1.00
C ILE A 87 3.99 -0.15 2.19
N SER A 88 2.70 -0.44 2.01
CA SER A 88 1.73 -0.40 3.10
C SER A 88 2.02 -1.46 4.16
N ASN A 89 2.25 -2.73 3.78
CA ASN A 89 2.54 -3.79 4.76
C ASN A 89 3.83 -3.53 5.52
N ALA A 90 4.91 -3.14 4.82
CA ALA A 90 6.15 -2.81 5.52
C ALA A 90 6.02 -1.53 6.37
N ALA A 91 4.99 -0.69 6.16
CA ALA A 91 4.72 0.45 7.06
C ALA A 91 4.09 -0.02 8.36
N LEU A 92 3.06 -0.86 8.27
CA LEU A 92 2.37 -1.45 9.41
C LEU A 92 3.35 -2.22 10.31
N ARG A 93 4.26 -3.01 9.71
CA ARG A 93 5.31 -3.74 10.45
C ARG A 93 6.28 -2.82 11.20
N ALA A 94 6.73 -1.75 10.57
CA ALA A 94 7.63 -0.78 11.21
C ALA A 94 6.92 -0.02 12.34
N GLU A 95 5.63 0.29 12.18
CA GLU A 95 4.83 0.94 13.22
C GLU A 95 4.61 0.02 14.42
N LEU A 96 4.38 -1.27 14.18
CA LEU A 96 4.25 -2.29 15.22
C LEU A 96 5.57 -2.48 15.99
N GLU A 97 6.72 -2.49 15.29
CA GLU A 97 8.03 -2.59 15.94
C GLU A 97 8.31 -1.37 16.83
N ILE A 98 7.99 -0.16 16.37
CA ILE A 98 8.13 1.07 17.17
C ILE A 98 7.21 1.02 18.40
N ALA A 99 5.95 0.59 18.22
CA ALA A 99 5.02 0.44 19.32
C ALA A 99 5.50 -0.61 20.34
N HIS A 100 6.08 -1.72 19.88
CA HIS A 100 6.64 -2.75 20.75
C HIS A 100 7.77 -2.18 21.62
N LYS A 101 8.74 -1.49 21.00
CA LYS A 101 9.86 -0.87 21.73
C LYS A 101 9.40 0.18 22.74
N TYR A 102 8.36 0.95 22.40
CA TYR A 102 7.84 1.98 23.29
C TYR A 102 6.99 1.43 24.45
N TYR A 103 6.09 0.47 24.19
CA TYR A 103 5.16 -0.03 25.21
C TYR A 103 5.73 -1.18 26.05
N ILE A 104 6.59 -2.02 25.47
CA ILE A 104 7.15 -3.22 26.13
C ILE A 104 8.59 -2.98 26.61
N GLU A 105 9.46 -2.43 25.77
CA GLU A 105 10.88 -2.21 26.12
C GLU A 105 11.12 -0.88 26.88
N GLU A 106 10.07 -0.06 27.06
CA GLU A 106 10.11 1.25 27.73
C GLU A 106 11.14 2.23 27.14
N ASP A 107 11.53 2.06 25.87
CA ASP A 107 12.50 2.93 25.21
C ASP A 107 11.83 4.24 24.74
N GLU A 108 11.89 5.27 25.59
CA GLU A 108 11.37 6.61 25.28
C GLU A 108 12.14 7.29 24.12
N SER A 109 13.33 6.82 23.74
CA SER A 109 14.10 7.37 22.62
C SER A 109 13.48 7.09 21.25
N VAL A 110 12.48 6.21 21.19
CA VAL A 110 11.73 5.88 19.98
C VAL A 110 10.46 6.74 19.85
N PHE A 111 10.06 7.43 20.92
CA PHE A 111 8.91 8.33 20.91
C PHE A 111 9.16 9.50 19.95
N GLY A 112 8.28 9.67 18.95
CA GLY A 112 8.40 10.71 17.93
C GLY A 112 9.36 10.40 16.78
N LYS A 113 10.06 9.25 16.78
CA LYS A 113 10.77 8.78 15.59
C LYS A 113 9.76 8.33 14.55
N ILE A 114 9.46 9.24 13.64
CA ILE A 114 8.59 8.94 12.52
C ILE A 114 9.29 7.88 11.66
N SER A 115 8.63 6.73 11.47
CA SER A 115 9.19 5.64 10.66
C SER A 115 9.57 6.15 9.27
N LEU A 116 10.57 5.50 8.64
CA LEU A 116 11.07 5.73 7.27
C LEU A 116 9.97 5.99 6.21
N LYS A 117 8.74 5.59 6.51
CA LYS A 117 7.56 5.65 5.66
C LYS A 117 6.87 7.01 5.66
N SER A 118 6.99 7.84 6.70
CA SER A 118 6.53 9.23 6.65
C SER A 118 7.28 10.08 5.64
N LYS A 119 8.54 9.71 5.34
CA LYS A 119 9.31 10.28 4.22
C LYS A 119 8.71 9.87 2.87
N VAL A 120 8.29 8.62 2.71
CA VAL A 120 7.62 8.15 1.48
C VAL A 120 6.24 8.79 1.34
N LEU A 121 5.46 8.89 2.42
CA LEU A 121 4.17 9.57 2.42
C LEU A 121 4.31 11.07 2.11
N LYS A 122 5.34 11.74 2.65
CA LYS A 122 5.71 13.12 2.26
C LYS A 122 6.14 13.21 0.79
N TRP A 123 6.83 12.21 0.26
CA TRP A 123 7.24 12.17 -1.15
C TRP A 123 6.04 11.99 -2.09
N VAL A 124 5.10 11.10 -1.76
CA VAL A 124 3.85 10.93 -2.51
C VAL A 124 2.97 12.19 -2.41
N ASN A 125 2.84 12.81 -1.23
CA ASN A 125 2.13 14.09 -1.09
C ASN A 125 2.83 15.24 -1.84
N ARG A 126 4.17 15.24 -1.93
CA ARG A 126 4.95 16.19 -2.73
C ARG A 126 4.66 16.03 -4.23
N PHE A 127 4.49 14.79 -4.71
CA PHE A 127 4.09 14.53 -6.10
C PHE A 127 2.62 14.90 -6.37
N SER A 128 1.73 14.64 -5.42
CA SER A 128 0.31 15.05 -5.48
C SER A 128 0.16 16.59 -5.55
N GLY A 129 0.93 17.33 -4.76
CA GLY A 129 0.87 18.79 -4.74
C GLY A 129 1.36 19.50 -6.00
N VAL A 130 2.12 18.82 -6.87
CA VAL A 130 2.60 19.38 -8.15
C VAL A 130 1.55 19.22 -9.27
N PHE A 131 0.52 18.40 -9.08
CA PHE A 131 -0.53 18.16 -10.09
C PHE A 131 -1.77 19.05 -9.93
N LEU A 132 -1.84 19.88 -8.87
CA LEU A 132 -2.93 20.83 -8.59
C LEU A 132 -2.48 22.30 -8.67
N PHE A 133 -1.44 22.58 -9.46
CA PHE A 133 -1.06 23.93 -9.89
C PHE A 133 -0.81 23.97 -11.39
#